data_AF-A0AAW2KGK5-F1
#
_entry.id   AF-A0AAW2KGK5-F1
#
_cell.length_a   1.000
_cell.length_b   1.000
_cell.length_c   1.000
_cell.angle_alpha   90.00
_cell.angle_beta   90.00
_cell.angle_gamma   90.00
#
_symmetry.space_group_name_H-M   'P 1'
#
loop_
_entity.id
_entity.type
_entity.pdbx_description
1 polymer ?
#
loop_
_entity_poly.entity_id
_entity_poly.type
_entity_poly.pdbx_seq_one_letter_code
_entity_poly.pdbx_strand_id
1 'polypeptide(L)'
;MRNIAKRHHAVCCFIIALTTFFPLLTTSIDLITPTQFLGKDQTLVSAGQEFELGFFSSARSNNWYIGIWYKNIEQRTIVWVANRDSPLRNSSGILKISPDDGNLLLVDEAGKSVWSSNHSSMAKNSVAELLDNGNFVVHPEMIKTRKTTSGKALIIQPTHCCRV
;
A
#
# COMPACT_ATOMS: atom_id res chain seq x y z
N MET A 1 -3.67 52.55 -17.61
CA MET A 1 -4.48 51.31 -17.47
C MET A 1 -3.75 50.00 -17.86
N ARG A 2 -2.62 50.01 -18.58
CA ARG A 2 -1.91 48.78 -19.03
C ARG A 2 -1.15 47.98 -17.94
N ASN A 3 -0.93 48.54 -16.76
CA ASN A 3 -0.12 47.90 -15.70
C ASN A 3 -0.91 46.91 -14.82
N ILE A 4 -2.23 47.05 -14.77
CA ILE A 4 -3.10 46.20 -13.94
C ILE A 4 -3.19 44.79 -14.57
N ALA A 5 -3.42 44.70 -15.87
CA ALA A 5 -3.49 43.42 -16.59
C ALA A 5 -2.17 42.60 -16.51
N LYS A 6 -1.01 43.26 -16.58
CA LYS A 6 0.30 42.59 -16.42
C LYS A 6 0.52 42.05 -15.00
N ARG A 7 0.05 42.79 -13.99
CA ARG A 7 0.13 42.36 -12.58
C ARG A 7 -0.81 41.17 -12.31
N HIS A 8 -2.02 41.19 -12.87
CA HIS A 8 -2.93 40.04 -12.81
C HIS A 8 -2.35 38.81 -13.52
N HIS A 9 -1.77 38.97 -14.71
CA HIS A 9 -1.12 37.86 -15.41
C HIS A 9 0.04 37.25 -14.62
N ALA A 10 0.91 38.10 -14.03
CA ALA A 10 2.02 37.64 -13.20
C ALA A 10 1.55 36.91 -11.93
N VAL A 11 0.50 37.41 -11.28
CA VAL A 11 -0.13 36.76 -10.12
C VAL A 11 -0.75 35.42 -10.52
N CYS A 12 -1.46 35.34 -11.66
CA CYS A 12 -2.01 34.08 -12.16
C CYS A 12 -0.91 33.06 -12.48
N CYS A 13 0.18 33.46 -13.15
CA CYS A 13 1.31 32.56 -13.44
C CYS A 13 1.98 32.06 -12.15
N PHE A 14 2.13 32.92 -11.14
CA PHE A 14 2.69 32.54 -9.84
C PHE A 14 1.80 31.52 -9.10
N ILE A 15 0.47 31.70 -9.13
CA ILE A 15 -0.47 30.75 -8.52
C ILE A 15 -0.46 29.38 -9.24
N ILE A 16 -0.39 29.37 -10.58
CA ILE A 16 -0.32 28.13 -11.37
C ILE A 16 1.03 27.41 -11.16
N ALA A 17 2.12 28.14 -11.02
CA ALA A 17 3.43 27.57 -10.67
C ALA A 17 3.45 26.98 -9.25
N LEU A 18 2.73 27.61 -8.30
CA LEU A 18 2.65 27.14 -6.93
C LEU A 18 1.82 25.85 -6.81
N THR A 19 0.74 25.70 -7.57
CA THR A 19 -0.09 24.47 -7.56
C THR A 19 0.56 23.30 -8.31
N THR A 20 1.43 23.56 -9.29
CA THR A 20 2.20 22.51 -9.98
C THR A 20 3.42 22.02 -9.19
N PHE A 21 3.80 22.74 -8.12
CA PHE A 21 4.94 22.40 -7.26
C PHE A 21 4.54 21.64 -5.98
N PHE A 22 3.25 21.37 -5.76
CA PHE A 22 2.82 20.49 -4.68
C PHE A 22 2.94 19.03 -5.13
N PRO A 23 3.89 18.24 -4.59
CA PRO A 23 3.92 16.81 -4.84
C PRO A 23 2.59 16.18 -4.37
N LEU A 24 2.08 15.21 -5.14
CA LEU A 24 0.98 14.35 -4.67
C LEU A 24 1.39 13.78 -3.31
N LEU A 25 0.64 14.13 -2.27
CA LEU A 25 0.90 13.60 -0.93
C LEU A 25 0.51 12.11 -0.91
N THR A 26 1.50 11.23 -0.88
CA THR A 26 1.31 9.82 -0.52
C THR A 26 1.44 9.71 0.99
N THR A 27 0.41 9.19 1.66
CA THR A 27 0.47 9.00 3.11
C THR A 27 1.06 7.64 3.42
N SER A 28 2.19 7.58 4.12
CA SER A 28 2.70 6.32 4.64
C SER A 28 1.99 5.96 5.95
N ILE A 29 1.65 4.70 6.12
CA ILE A 29 1.24 4.11 7.40
C ILE A 29 2.28 3.07 7.82
N ASP A 30 2.32 2.75 9.11
CA ASP A 30 3.28 1.78 9.67
C ASP A 30 2.68 0.38 9.83
N LEU A 31 1.34 0.30 9.93
CA LEU A 31 0.62 -0.94 10.22
C LEU A 31 -0.77 -0.91 9.57
N ILE A 32 -1.24 -2.06 9.07
CA ILE A 32 -2.65 -2.25 8.71
C ILE A 32 -3.35 -2.95 9.88
N THR A 33 -4.28 -2.26 10.52
CA THR A 33 -5.13 -2.82 11.58
C THR A 33 -6.50 -3.25 11.03
N PRO A 34 -7.33 -4.01 11.78
CA PRO A 34 -8.66 -4.41 11.31
C PRO A 34 -9.63 -3.25 11.03
N THR A 35 -9.34 -2.04 11.53
CA THR A 35 -10.15 -0.84 11.32
C THR A 35 -9.63 0.04 10.19
N GLN A 36 -8.49 -0.32 9.61
CA GLN A 36 -7.82 0.44 8.56
C GLN A 36 -7.73 -0.38 7.27
N PHE A 37 -7.47 0.33 6.18
CA PHE A 37 -7.19 -0.25 4.88
C PHE A 37 -6.09 0.58 4.22
N LEU A 38 -5.40 -0.05 3.26
CA LEU A 38 -4.47 0.61 2.36
C LEU A 38 -5.17 0.81 1.01
N GLY A 39 -5.29 2.05 0.57
CA GLY A 39 -5.75 2.41 -0.78
C GLY A 39 -4.62 2.89 -1.69
N LYS A 40 -4.97 3.35 -2.90
CA LYS A 40 -4.01 3.86 -3.90
C LYS A 40 -3.04 4.91 -3.36
N ASP A 41 -3.55 5.88 -2.62
CA ASP A 41 -2.80 7.08 -2.22
C ASP A 41 -2.06 6.88 -0.88
N GLN A 42 -2.01 5.63 -0.42
CA GLN A 42 -1.33 5.22 0.80
C GLN A 42 -0.29 4.14 0.50
N THR A 43 0.78 4.15 1.27
CA THR A 43 1.79 3.09 1.26
C THR A 43 2.10 2.61 2.67
N LEU A 44 2.56 1.37 2.80
CA LEU A 44 3.07 0.81 4.05
C LEU A 44 4.59 0.73 3.92
N VAL A 45 5.31 1.40 4.82
CA VAL A 45 6.77 1.54 4.73
C VAL A 45 7.43 0.80 5.88
N SER A 46 8.52 0.08 5.62
CA SER A 46 9.29 -0.59 6.67
C SER A 46 9.96 0.44 7.59
N ALA A 47 10.17 0.10 8.87
CA ALA A 47 10.70 1.04 9.87
C ALA A 47 12.05 1.69 9.47
N GLY A 48 12.95 0.90 8.89
CA GLY A 48 14.23 1.30 8.33
C GLY A 48 14.14 2.01 6.97
N GLN A 49 12.94 2.17 6.41
CA GLN A 49 12.68 2.82 5.13
C GLN A 49 13.36 2.14 3.92
N GLU A 50 13.56 0.82 4.00
CA GLU A 50 14.19 0.04 2.94
C GLU A 50 13.15 -0.48 1.93
N PHE A 51 12.01 -0.94 2.44
CA PHE A 51 10.93 -1.50 1.64
C PHE A 51 9.65 -0.68 1.75
N GLU A 52 8.89 -0.68 0.67
CA GLU A 52 7.59 -0.04 0.59
C GLU A 52 6.59 -0.95 -0.12
N LEU A 53 5.39 -1.06 0.45
CA LEU A 53 4.25 -1.79 -0.07
C LEU A 53 3.18 -0.78 -0.51
N GLY A 54 2.59 -0.99 -1.68
CA GLY A 54 1.43 -0.21 -2.10
C GLY A 54 0.90 -0.59 -3.48
N PHE A 55 0.00 0.25 -4.00
CA PHE A 55 -0.62 0.04 -5.30
C PHE A 55 0.23 0.63 -6.43
N PHE A 56 0.24 -0.06 -7.56
CA PHE A 56 0.86 0.43 -8.80
C PHE A 56 0.10 -0.05 -10.03
N SER A 57 0.19 0.72 -11.11
CA SER A 57 -0.31 0.32 -12.43
C SER A 57 0.83 -0.20 -13.30
N SER A 58 0.52 -1.16 -14.19
CA SER A 58 1.45 -1.54 -15.24
C SER A 58 1.45 -0.49 -16.35
N ALA A 59 2.61 -0.05 -16.84
CA ALA A 59 2.69 0.99 -17.88
C ALA A 59 1.97 0.63 -19.19
N ARG A 60 1.71 -0.65 -19.45
CA ARG A 60 1.13 -1.16 -20.71
C ARG A 60 -0.37 -1.44 -20.62
N SER A 61 -0.97 -1.36 -19.45
CA SER A 61 -2.38 -1.71 -19.25
C SER A 61 -3.01 -0.91 -18.12
N ASN A 62 -4.33 -0.76 -18.11
CA ASN A 62 -5.06 -0.17 -16.98
C ASN A 62 -5.20 -1.15 -15.80
N ASN A 63 -4.32 -2.15 -15.70
CA ASN A 63 -4.31 -3.13 -14.63
C ASN A 63 -3.56 -2.58 -13.42
N TRP A 64 -4.12 -2.84 -12.25
CA TRP A 64 -3.63 -2.42 -10.95
C TRP A 64 -3.23 -3.61 -10.10
N TYR A 65 -2.13 -3.43 -9.38
CA TYR A 65 -1.50 -4.45 -8.58
C TYR A 65 -1.12 -3.87 -7.21
N ILE A 66 -1.08 -4.75 -6.21
CA ILE A 66 -0.43 -4.48 -4.93
C ILE A 66 0.92 -5.22 -4.92
N GLY A 67 1.98 -4.53 -4.53
CA GLY A 67 3.31 -5.13 -4.49
C GLY A 67 4.25 -4.43 -3.52
N ILE A 68 5.44 -5.03 -3.37
CA ILE A 68 6.54 -4.53 -2.55
C ILE A 68 7.68 -4.11 -3.48
N TRP A 69 8.33 -2.99 -3.17
CA TRP A 69 9.52 -2.50 -3.87
C TRP A 69 10.54 -1.90 -2.90
N TYR A 70 11.76 -1.69 -3.41
CA TYR A 70 12.77 -0.90 -2.70
C TYR A 70 12.40 0.58 -2.70
N LYS A 71 12.30 1.19 -1.53
CA LYS A 71 11.87 2.59 -1.38
C LYS A 71 12.91 3.57 -1.95
N ASN A 72 14.19 3.28 -1.72
CA ASN A 72 15.29 4.22 -2.01
C ASN A 72 15.91 4.03 -3.41
N ILE A 73 15.23 3.33 -4.32
CA ILE A 73 15.66 3.16 -5.72
C ILE A 73 14.74 3.98 -6.62
N GLU A 74 15.31 4.96 -7.35
CA GLU A 74 14.55 5.87 -8.23
C GLU A 74 13.67 5.11 -9.24
N GLN A 75 14.24 4.08 -9.86
CA GLN A 75 13.47 3.18 -10.70
C GLN A 75 12.81 2.11 -9.82
N ARG A 76 11.50 2.28 -9.60
CA ARG A 76 10.68 1.37 -8.78
C ARG A 76 10.92 -0.10 -9.17
N THR A 77 11.67 -0.79 -8.33
CA THR A 77 12.06 -2.18 -8.54
C THR A 77 11.16 -3.07 -7.71
N ILE A 78 10.16 -3.67 -8.37
CA ILE A 78 9.16 -4.53 -7.74
C ILE A 78 9.79 -5.89 -7.37
N VAL A 79 9.76 -6.25 -6.09
CA VAL A 79 10.29 -7.53 -5.57
C VAL A 79 9.21 -8.56 -5.30
N TRP A 80 7.95 -8.13 -5.16
CA TRP A 80 6.80 -9.02 -4.94
C TRP A 80 5.49 -8.40 -5.41
N VAL A 81 4.53 -9.23 -5.83
CA VAL A 81 3.19 -8.81 -6.30
C VAL A 81 2.14 -9.81 -5.83
N ALA A 82 1.11 -9.36 -5.09
CA ALA A 82 0.09 -10.26 -4.54
C ALA A 82 -0.85 -10.81 -5.60
N ASN A 83 -1.47 -9.90 -6.36
CA ASN A 83 -2.55 -10.21 -7.30
C ASN A 83 -2.04 -10.31 -8.74
N ARG A 84 -0.90 -10.98 -8.93
CA ARG A 84 -0.22 -11.13 -10.23
C ARG A 84 -1.13 -11.76 -11.28
N ASP A 85 -1.84 -12.82 -10.91
CA ASP A 85 -2.71 -13.59 -11.82
C ASP A 85 -4.10 -12.98 -11.97
N SER A 86 -4.51 -12.13 -11.04
CA SER A 86 -5.84 -11.52 -10.95
C SER A 86 -5.73 -10.00 -10.75
N PRO A 87 -5.33 -9.24 -11.77
CA PRO A 87 -5.21 -7.78 -11.66
C PRO A 87 -6.54 -7.09 -11.37
N LEU A 88 -6.46 -5.97 -10.65
CA LEU A 88 -7.57 -5.03 -10.53
C LEU A 88 -7.71 -4.23 -11.83
N ARG A 89 -8.95 -3.91 -12.23
CA ARG A 89 -9.22 -3.17 -13.48
C ARG A 89 -9.19 -1.65 -13.33
N ASN A 90 -9.12 -1.17 -12.09
CA ASN A 90 -9.07 0.25 -11.74
C ASN A 90 -8.30 0.42 -10.43
N SER A 91 -8.11 1.67 -10.02
CA SER A 91 -7.35 2.02 -8.81
C SER A 91 -8.16 2.05 -7.52
N SER A 92 -9.42 1.61 -7.56
CA SER A 92 -10.37 1.71 -6.45
C SER A 92 -10.28 0.53 -5.47
N GLY A 93 -9.38 -0.42 -5.71
CA GLY A 93 -9.18 -1.55 -4.81
C GLY A 93 -8.52 -1.15 -3.50
N ILE A 94 -8.80 -1.93 -2.45
CA ILE A 94 -8.24 -1.72 -1.12
C ILE A 94 -7.66 -3.04 -0.57
N LEU A 95 -6.57 -2.92 0.18
CA LEU A 95 -5.97 -4.00 0.95
C LEU A 95 -6.38 -3.82 2.42
N LYS A 96 -6.96 -4.85 3.05
CA LYS A 96 -7.44 -4.78 4.43
C LYS A 96 -7.32 -6.11 5.16
N ILE A 97 -7.37 -6.07 6.48
CA ILE A 97 -7.53 -7.27 7.30
C ILE A 97 -9.02 -7.53 7.50
N SER A 98 -9.43 -8.76 7.28
CA SER A 98 -10.77 -9.26 7.58
C SER A 98 -10.98 -9.32 9.10
N PRO A 99 -11.97 -8.61 9.66
CA PRO A 99 -12.25 -8.65 11.10
C PRO A 99 -12.72 -10.02 11.60
N ASP A 100 -13.29 -10.84 10.70
CA ASP A 100 -13.93 -12.10 11.07
C ASP A 100 -12.93 -13.25 11.25
N ASP A 101 -11.95 -13.32 10.37
CA ASP A 101 -11.01 -14.45 10.26
C ASP A 101 -9.53 -14.02 10.26
N GLY A 102 -9.22 -12.72 10.33
CA GLY A 102 -7.85 -12.20 10.39
C GLY A 102 -7.06 -12.35 9.09
N ASN A 103 -7.70 -12.75 7.98
CA ASN A 103 -7.03 -12.87 6.70
C ASN A 103 -6.79 -11.51 6.05
N LEU A 104 -5.71 -11.41 5.29
CA LEU A 104 -5.44 -10.28 4.44
C LEU A 104 -6.24 -10.42 3.15
N LEU A 105 -7.01 -9.39 2.80
CA LEU A 105 -7.89 -9.36 1.65
C LEU A 105 -7.55 -8.18 0.73
N LEU A 106 -7.40 -8.47 -0.55
CA LEU A 106 -7.50 -7.47 -1.61
C LEU A 106 -8.91 -7.51 -2.18
N VAL A 107 -9.65 -6.40 -2.06
CA VAL A 107 -11.02 -6.28 -2.59
C VAL A 107 -11.11 -5.22 -3.66
N ASP A 108 -11.97 -5.43 -4.65
CA ASP A 108 -12.29 -4.45 -5.67
C ASP A 108 -13.36 -3.43 -5.21
N GLU A 109 -13.73 -2.52 -6.11
CA GLU A 109 -14.73 -1.48 -5.85
C GLU A 109 -16.13 -2.02 -5.51
N ALA A 110 -16.46 -3.23 -5.99
CA ALA A 110 -17.70 -3.90 -5.66
C ALA A 110 -17.63 -4.66 -4.32
N GLY A 111 -16.49 -4.60 -3.62
CA GLY A 111 -16.24 -5.33 -2.39
C GLY A 111 -15.94 -6.82 -2.59
N LYS A 112 -15.75 -7.27 -3.84
CA LYS A 112 -15.40 -8.67 -4.13
C LYS A 112 -13.92 -8.90 -3.86
N SER A 113 -13.61 -9.99 -3.16
CA SER A 113 -12.22 -10.41 -2.96
C SER A 113 -11.60 -10.89 -4.27
N VAL A 114 -10.49 -10.25 -4.65
CA VAL A 114 -9.69 -10.55 -5.85
C VAL A 114 -8.47 -11.40 -5.48
N TRP A 115 -7.96 -11.24 -4.27
CA TRP A 115 -6.87 -12.03 -3.71
C TRP A 115 -7.01 -12.11 -2.19
N SER A 116 -6.55 -13.21 -1.58
CA SER A 116 -6.46 -13.37 -0.14
C SER A 116 -5.23 -14.17 0.27
N SER A 117 -4.80 -14.00 1.52
CA SER A 117 -3.74 -14.81 2.12
C SER A 117 -4.12 -16.29 2.29
N ASN A 118 -5.42 -16.60 2.24
CA ASN A 118 -5.99 -17.94 2.35
C ASN A 118 -5.41 -18.79 3.49
N HIS A 119 -5.26 -18.19 4.67
CA HIS A 119 -4.66 -18.86 5.83
C HIS A 119 -5.76 -19.35 6.77
N SER A 120 -5.76 -20.66 7.05
CA SER A 120 -6.64 -21.21 8.08
C SER A 120 -6.13 -20.80 9.47
N SER A 121 -7.00 -20.29 10.35
CA SER A 121 -6.74 -19.99 11.77
C SER A 121 -5.87 -18.76 12.10
N MET A 122 -6.06 -17.62 11.42
CA MET A 122 -5.53 -16.34 11.91
C MET A 122 -6.30 -15.83 13.14
N ALA A 123 -5.63 -15.03 13.97
CA ALA A 123 -6.26 -14.39 15.12
C ALA A 123 -7.16 -13.23 14.65
N LYS A 124 -8.33 -13.05 15.28
CA LYS A 124 -9.28 -11.98 14.91
C LYS A 124 -8.72 -10.56 15.06
N ASN A 125 -7.82 -10.37 16.02
CA ASN A 125 -7.10 -9.11 16.22
C ASN A 125 -5.74 -9.19 15.56
N SER A 126 -5.68 -9.51 14.26
CA SER A 126 -4.41 -9.50 13.52
C SER A 126 -4.12 -8.11 12.96
N VAL A 127 -2.85 -7.81 12.86
CA VAL A 127 -2.29 -6.63 12.22
C VAL A 127 -1.29 -7.07 11.15
N ALA A 128 -1.05 -6.22 10.16
CA ALA A 128 -0.10 -6.50 9.09
C ALA A 128 1.00 -5.43 9.04
N GLU A 129 2.25 -5.89 9.05
CA GLU A 129 3.47 -5.08 9.18
C GLU A 129 4.46 -5.43 8.06
N LEU A 130 5.12 -4.41 7.49
CA LEU A 130 6.22 -4.60 6.55
C LEU A 130 7.56 -4.48 7.29
N LEU A 131 8.33 -5.56 7.33
CA LEU A 131 9.61 -5.61 8.03
C LEU A 131 10.76 -5.12 7.15
N ASP A 132 11.87 -4.72 7.78
CA ASP A 132 13.07 -4.21 7.09
C ASP A 132 13.81 -5.26 6.25
N ASN A 133 13.47 -6.54 6.39
CA ASN A 133 13.93 -7.59 5.50
C ASN A 133 13.01 -7.80 4.27
N GLY A 134 11.99 -6.96 4.10
CA GLY A 134 11.03 -7.02 3.01
C GLY A 134 9.93 -8.05 3.20
N ASN A 135 9.89 -8.77 4.32
CA ASN A 135 8.78 -9.67 4.63
C ASN A 135 7.56 -8.86 5.03
N PHE A 136 6.43 -9.16 4.40
CA PHE A 136 5.14 -8.65 4.83
C PHE A 136 4.47 -9.69 5.72
N VAL A 137 4.21 -9.33 6.98
CA VAL A 137 3.81 -10.28 8.02
C VAL A 137 2.45 -9.92 8.57
N VAL A 138 1.57 -10.92 8.69
CA VAL A 138 0.31 -10.80 9.44
C VAL A 138 0.47 -11.54 10.77
N HIS A 139 0.26 -10.86 11.88
CA HIS A 139 0.41 -11.43 13.23
C HIS A 139 -0.65 -10.86 14.18
N PRO A 140 -0.95 -11.53 15.32
CA PRO A 140 -1.84 -10.96 16.32
C PRO A 140 -1.27 -9.65 16.88
N GLU A 141 -2.15 -8.69 17.12
CA GLU A 141 -1.84 -7.47 17.85
C GLU A 141 -1.40 -7.85 19.27
N MET A 142 -0.14 -7.58 19.58
CA MET A 142 0.43 -7.86 20.89
C MET A 142 -0.10 -6.84 21.90
N ILE A 143 -1.24 -7.15 22.53
CA ILE A 143 -1.62 -6.45 23.77
C ILE A 143 -0.53 -6.74 24.80
N LYS A 144 0.07 -5.71 25.40
CA LYS A 144 1.04 -5.80 26.52
C LYS A 144 0.36 -6.36 27.78
N THR A 145 -0.11 -7.60 27.73
CA THR A 145 -0.53 -8.37 28.90
C THR A 145 0.29 -9.65 28.93
N ARG A 146 0.70 -10.04 30.13
CA ARG A 146 1.54 -11.22 30.39
C ARG A 146 0.79 -12.50 30.01
N LYS A 147 0.70 -12.81 28.72
CA LYS A 147 0.30 -14.10 28.16
C LYS A 147 0.77 -14.13 26.72
N THR A 148 1.92 -14.76 26.52
CA THR A 148 2.49 -15.09 25.21
C THR A 148 1.52 -16.04 24.51
N THR A 149 0.60 -15.49 23.73
CA THR A 149 -0.26 -16.32 22.88
C THR A 149 0.54 -16.57 21.61
N SER A 150 0.97 -17.82 21.42
CA SER A 150 1.62 -18.30 20.20
C SER A 150 0.62 -18.21 19.05
N GLY A 151 0.48 -17.01 18.48
CA GLY A 151 -0.25 -16.81 17.24
C GLY A 151 0.68 -17.11 16.08
N LYS A 152 0.18 -17.90 15.12
CA LYS A 152 0.91 -18.14 13.88
C LYS A 152 1.04 -16.82 13.12
N ALA A 153 2.27 -16.44 12.79
CA ALA A 153 2.53 -15.35 11.87
C ALA A 153 2.52 -15.90 10.44
N LEU A 154 1.80 -15.23 9.54
CA LEU A 154 1.92 -15.50 8.10
C LEU A 154 3.06 -14.64 7.57
N ILE A 155 4.08 -15.27 6.99
CA ILE A 155 5.18 -14.58 6.33
C ILE A 155 4.93 -14.64 4.82
N ILE A 156 4.67 -13.48 4.21
CA ILE A 156 4.66 -13.33 2.77
C ILE A 156 6.08 -12.93 2.36
N GLN A 157 6.82 -13.89 1.79
CA GLN A 157 8.19 -13.67 1.36
C GLN A 157 8.24 -13.18 -0.10
N PRO A 158 9.14 -12.25 -0.43
CA PRO A 158 9.53 -11.96 -1.81
C PRO A 158 10.30 -13.17 -2.38
N THR A 159 9.60 -14.18 -2.90
CA THR A 159 10.27 -15.26 -3.64
C THR A 159 10.66 -14.75 -5.02
N HIS A 160 11.98 -14.63 -5.22
CA HIS A 160 12.70 -14.55 -6.50
C HIS A 160 11.98 -13.79 -7.64
N CYS A 161 12.47 -12.57 -7.84
CA CYS A 161 12.18 -11.66 -8.95
C CYS A 161 11.85 -12.36 -10.28
N CYS A 162 10.68 -12.05 -10.84
CA CYS A 162 10.39 -12.16 -12.27
C CYS A 162 9.42 -11.05 -12.66
N ARG A 163 9.76 -10.34 -13.74
CA ARG A 163 9.02 -9.24 -14.39
C ARG A 163 7.50 -9.52 -14.41
N VAL A 164 6.69 -8.54 -14.01
CA VAL A 164 5.27 -8.42 -14.41
C VAL A 164 5.20 -7.52 -15.63
#